data_AF-A0A1E5IIK5-F1
#
_entry.id   AF-A0A1E5IIK5-F1
#
_cell.length_a   1.000
_cell.length_b   1.000
_cell.length_c   1.000
_cell.angle_alpha   90.00
_cell.angle_beta   90.00
_cell.angle_gamma   90.00
#
_symmetry.space_group_name_H-M   'P 1'
#
loop_
_entity.id
_entity.type
_entity.pdbx_description
1 polymer ?
#
loop_
_entity_poly.entity_id
_entity_poly.type
_entity_poly.pdbx_seq_one_letter_code
_entity_poly.pdbx_strand_id
1 'polypeptide(L)'
;MHANNEVGSIQPIEEIAAELKKINGKRKNKIYFHTDAVQTAGKLYLDVKKLGIDLLAISAHKFNGPKGVGALYIKNGTNISPITFGGHHESGLRPGTENIPYIFGLAKALEISNAKIKEHNKRVFALREKLKEGILNAVPEVIINGSGQQSRF
;
A
#
# COMPACT_ATOMS: atom_id res chain seq x y z
N MET A 1 3.53 -6.74 -2.26
CA MET A 1 2.45 -5.77 -2.00
C MET A 1 2.03 -5.87 -0.55
N HIS A 2 1.64 -4.79 0.10
CA HIS A 2 1.15 -4.76 1.49
C HIS A 2 -0.23 -5.43 1.60
N ALA A 3 -1.13 -5.21 0.63
CA ALA A 3 -2.33 -6.01 0.44
C ALA A 3 -2.48 -6.38 -1.04
N ASN A 4 -2.94 -7.60 -1.30
CA ASN A 4 -3.19 -8.06 -2.67
C ASN A 4 -4.43 -7.37 -3.26
N ASN A 5 -4.34 -6.93 -4.52
CA ASN A 5 -5.39 -6.19 -5.23
C ASN A 5 -6.57 -7.05 -5.71
N GLU A 6 -6.43 -8.37 -5.71
CA GLU A 6 -7.44 -9.31 -6.19
C GLU A 6 -8.16 -9.97 -5.01
N VAL A 7 -7.40 -10.62 -4.13
CA VAL A 7 -7.95 -11.41 -3.02
C VAL A 7 -7.91 -10.69 -1.66
N GLY A 8 -7.34 -9.49 -1.59
CA GLY A 8 -7.36 -8.66 -0.38
C GLY A 8 -6.47 -9.11 0.77
N SER A 9 -5.74 -10.22 0.65
CA SER A 9 -4.83 -10.72 1.69
C SER A 9 -3.78 -9.66 2.07
N ILE A 10 -3.71 -9.35 3.37
CA ILE A 10 -2.71 -8.43 3.94
C ILE A 10 -1.46 -9.23 4.32
N GLN A 11 -0.29 -8.72 3.93
CA GLN A 11 0.99 -9.37 4.19
C GLN A 11 1.62 -8.86 5.50
N PRO A 12 2.36 -9.71 6.23
CA PRO A 12 2.98 -9.35 7.51
C PRO A 12 4.27 -8.53 7.30
N ILE A 13 4.13 -7.29 6.80
CA ILE A 13 5.26 -6.43 6.43
C ILE A 13 6.19 -6.14 7.62
N GLU A 14 5.64 -5.92 8.81
CA GLU A 14 6.44 -5.65 10.03
C GLU A 14 7.35 -6.84 10.39
N GLU A 15 6.83 -8.06 10.27
CA GLU A 15 7.58 -9.30 10.55
C GLU A 15 8.68 -9.52 9.51
N ILE A 16 8.36 -9.32 8.22
CA ILE A 16 9.33 -9.42 7.13
C ILE A 16 10.46 -8.40 7.34
N ALA A 17 10.14 -7.16 7.72
CA ALA A 17 11.13 -6.14 8.00
C ALA A 17 12.03 -6.51 9.20
N ALA A 18 11.46 -7.12 10.24
CA ALA A 18 12.22 -7.58 11.40
C ALA A 18 13.23 -8.67 11.03
N GLU A 19 12.84 -9.64 10.20
CA GLU A 19 13.76 -10.67 9.69
C GLU A 19 14.84 -10.08 8.77
N LEU A 20 14.46 -9.18 7.86
CA LEU A 20 15.42 -8.48 7.01
C LEU A 20 16.43 -7.66 7.81
N LYS A 21 16.03 -7.06 8.94
CA LYS A 21 16.95 -6.35 9.84
C LYS A 21 18.00 -7.30 10.44
N LYS A 22 17.60 -8.49 10.91
CA LYS A 22 18.53 -9.51 11.43
C LYS A 22 19.51 -9.97 10.36
N ILE A 23 19.00 -10.21 9.14
CA ILE A 23 19.80 -10.63 7.99
C ILE A 23 20.81 -9.52 7.61
N ASN A 24 20.36 -8.28 7.52
CA ASN A 24 21.20 -7.13 7.15
C ASN A 24 22.33 -6.86 8.16
N GLY A 25 22.12 -7.17 9.45
CA GLY A 25 23.17 -7.05 10.47
C GLY A 25 24.39 -7.95 10.25
N LYS A 26 24.29 -8.95 9.36
CA LYS A 26 25.36 -9.91 9.04
C LYS A 26 25.91 -9.75 7.61
N ARG A 27 25.39 -8.79 6.84
CA ARG A 27 25.70 -8.64 5.42
C ARG A 27 26.58 -7.42 5.18
N LYS A 28 27.53 -7.55 4.26
CA LYS A 28 28.27 -6.40 3.70
C LYS A 28 27.34 -5.51 2.86
N ASN A 29 26.45 -6.13 2.08
CA ASN A 29 25.49 -5.43 1.21
C ASN A 29 24.07 -5.54 1.77
N LYS A 30 23.47 -4.39 2.09
CA LYS A 30 22.10 -4.28 2.59
C LYS A 30 21.09 -4.77 1.54
N ILE A 31 20.13 -5.57 1.98
CA ILE A 31 18.90 -5.88 1.25
C ILE A 31 17.91 -4.76 1.54
N TYR A 32 17.48 -4.07 0.50
CA TYR A 32 16.45 -3.02 0.61
C TYR A 32 15.06 -3.63 0.60
N PHE A 33 14.16 -3.08 1.41
CA PHE A 33 12.78 -3.53 1.49
C PHE A 33 11.81 -2.52 0.89
N HIS A 34 11.22 -2.88 -0.25
CA HIS A 34 10.15 -2.14 -0.90
C HIS A 34 8.80 -2.83 -0.65
N THR A 35 7.76 -2.03 -0.37
CA THR A 35 6.38 -2.52 -0.39
C THR A 35 5.47 -1.63 -1.23
N ASP A 36 4.69 -2.27 -2.09
CA ASP A 36 3.57 -1.62 -2.77
C ASP A 36 2.39 -1.50 -1.80
N ALA A 37 2.07 -0.27 -1.39
CA ALA A 37 0.97 0.07 -0.49
C ALA A 37 -0.22 0.71 -1.21
N VAL A 38 -0.30 0.61 -2.54
CA VAL A 38 -1.34 1.23 -3.39
C VAL A 38 -2.76 0.83 -2.94
N GLN A 39 -2.95 -0.42 -2.51
CA GLN A 39 -4.26 -0.88 -2.03
C GLN A 39 -4.54 -0.59 -0.56
N THR A 40 -3.52 -0.23 0.23
CA THR A 40 -3.65 -0.01 1.68
C THR A 40 -3.63 1.47 2.07
N ALA A 41 -3.03 2.35 1.26
CA ALA A 41 -3.01 3.78 1.50
C ALA A 41 -4.45 4.33 1.57
N GLY A 42 -4.74 5.10 2.62
CA GLY A 42 -6.09 5.62 2.90
C GLY A 42 -7.09 4.58 3.44
N LYS A 43 -6.70 3.32 3.61
CA LYS A 43 -7.54 2.24 4.17
C LYS A 43 -6.97 1.65 5.45
N LEU A 44 -5.65 1.66 5.59
CA LEU A 44 -4.92 1.29 6.81
C LEU A 44 -4.03 2.47 7.22
N TYR A 45 -3.81 2.62 8.53
CA TYR A 45 -2.81 3.55 9.02
C TYR A 45 -1.42 3.03 8.62
N LEU A 46 -0.69 3.82 7.84
CA LEU A 46 0.66 3.50 7.38
C LEU A 46 1.67 4.32 8.17
N ASP A 47 2.42 3.66 9.04
CA ASP A 47 3.60 4.23 9.68
C ASP A 47 4.85 3.56 9.11
N VAL A 48 5.56 4.28 8.24
CA VAL A 48 6.76 3.76 7.56
C VAL A 48 7.89 3.41 8.52
N LYS A 49 7.95 4.02 9.71
CA LYS A 49 8.93 3.67 10.74
C LYS A 49 8.56 2.35 11.40
N LYS A 50 7.28 2.18 11.76
CA LYS A 50 6.76 0.92 12.34
C LYS A 50 6.87 -0.24 11.35
N LEU A 51 6.54 0.00 10.07
CA LEU A 51 6.62 -0.98 8.99
C LEU A 51 8.05 -1.43 8.67
N GLY A 52 9.08 -0.67 9.08
CA GLY A 52 10.48 -1.06 8.91
C GLY A 52 10.99 -1.11 7.46
N ILE A 53 10.27 -0.48 6.54
CA ILE A 53 10.53 -0.45 5.09
C ILE A 53 11.55 0.61 4.69
N ASP A 54 12.20 0.41 3.54
CA ASP A 54 13.09 1.39 2.92
C ASP A 54 12.38 2.19 1.82
N LEU A 55 11.45 1.54 1.10
CA LEU A 55 10.68 2.15 0.01
C LEU A 55 9.19 1.78 0.13
N LEU A 56 8.29 2.71 -0.20
CA LEU A 56 6.86 2.42 -0.28
C LEU A 56 6.14 3.22 -1.36
N ALA A 57 5.39 2.52 -2.20
CA ALA A 57 4.63 3.13 -3.29
C ALA A 57 3.15 3.34 -2.93
N ILE A 58 2.59 4.49 -3.33
CA ILE A 58 1.16 4.80 -3.25
C ILE A 58 0.64 5.42 -4.55
N SER A 59 -0.67 5.29 -4.81
CA SER A 59 -1.33 5.92 -5.95
C SER A 59 -2.66 6.55 -5.55
N ALA A 60 -2.86 7.83 -5.91
CA ALA A 60 -3.94 8.65 -5.37
C ALA A 60 -5.34 8.15 -5.73
N HIS A 61 -5.54 7.72 -6.97
CA HIS A 61 -6.84 7.24 -7.44
C HIS A 61 -7.36 5.95 -6.76
N LYS A 62 -6.55 5.28 -5.93
CA LYS A 62 -7.00 4.15 -5.10
C LYS A 62 -7.57 4.56 -3.75
N PHE A 63 -7.47 5.83 -3.40
CA PHE A 63 -8.08 6.46 -2.23
C PHE A 63 -8.79 7.78 -2.60
N ASN A 64 -9.45 7.80 -3.77
CA ASN A 64 -10.28 8.90 -4.28
C ASN A 64 -9.55 10.21 -4.61
N GLY A 65 -8.23 10.18 -4.79
CA GLY A 65 -7.48 11.30 -5.35
C GLY A 65 -7.43 11.29 -6.89
N PRO A 66 -6.74 12.27 -7.50
CA PRO A 66 -6.62 12.36 -8.96
C PRO A 66 -5.95 11.13 -9.58
N LYS A 67 -6.36 10.75 -10.80
CA LYS A 67 -5.61 9.77 -11.62
C LYS A 67 -4.31 10.41 -12.10
N GLY A 68 -3.28 9.61 -12.40
CA GLY A 68 -2.01 10.12 -12.93
C GLY A 68 -1.06 10.73 -11.89
N VAL A 69 -1.33 10.56 -10.59
CA VAL A 69 -0.42 10.97 -9.50
C VAL A 69 -0.29 9.89 -8.44
N GLY A 70 0.91 9.77 -7.91
CA GLY A 70 1.32 8.83 -6.87
C GLY A 70 2.56 9.36 -6.17
N ALA A 71 3.07 8.61 -5.19
CA ALA A 71 4.29 8.95 -4.50
C ALA A 71 5.09 7.69 -4.17
N LEU A 72 6.41 7.84 -4.12
CA LEU A 72 7.34 6.85 -3.60
C LEU A 72 7.97 7.43 -2.33
N TYR A 73 7.66 6.85 -1.19
CA TYR A 73 8.42 7.09 0.03
C TYR A 73 9.80 6.47 -0.12
N ILE A 74 10.83 7.24 0.21
CA ILE A 74 12.22 6.82 0.23
C ILE A 74 12.78 7.15 1.61
N LYS A 75 13.19 6.11 2.35
CA LYS A 75 13.85 6.30 3.65
C LYS A 75 15.22 6.94 3.45
N ASN A 76 15.54 7.94 4.27
CA ASN A 76 16.87 8.57 4.29
C ASN A 76 17.99 7.51 4.35
N GLY A 77 19.01 7.67 3.49
CA GLY A 77 20.10 6.70 3.32
C GLY A 77 19.78 5.51 2.40
N THR A 78 18.61 5.50 1.76
CA THR A 78 18.28 4.55 0.69
C THR A 78 18.70 5.11 -0.65
N ASN A 79 19.70 4.48 -1.27
CA ASN A 79 20.22 4.90 -2.56
C ASN A 79 19.43 4.23 -3.67
N ILE A 80 18.79 5.03 -4.53
CA ILE A 80 18.14 4.57 -5.76
C ILE A 80 18.66 5.37 -6.95
N SER A 81 18.70 4.75 -8.12
CA SER A 81 19.05 5.42 -9.37
C SER A 81 17.77 5.88 -10.09
N PRO A 82 17.77 7.06 -10.73
CA PRO A 82 16.64 7.49 -11.56
C PRO A 82 16.47 6.55 -12.76
N ILE A 83 15.21 6.28 -13.13
CA ILE A 83 14.86 5.53 -14.35
C ILE A 83 14.47 6.45 -15.52
N THR A 84 14.27 7.74 -15.23
CA THR A 84 13.95 8.80 -16.18
C THR A 84 14.99 9.90 -16.06
N PHE A 85 15.40 10.49 -17.18
CA PHE A 85 16.51 11.45 -17.23
C PHE A 85 16.04 12.84 -17.70
N GLY A 86 16.68 13.89 -17.22
CA GLY A 86 16.29 15.28 -17.47
C GLY A 86 16.80 16.22 -16.37
N GLY A 87 16.05 17.29 -16.07
CA GLY A 87 16.40 18.24 -15.00
C GLY A 87 16.32 17.64 -13.58
N HIS A 88 16.70 18.43 -12.58
CA HIS A 88 16.93 17.98 -11.19
C HIS A 88 15.68 17.95 -10.27
N HIS A 89 14.48 17.84 -10.84
CA HIS A 89 13.22 17.77 -10.07
C HIS A 89 13.18 16.54 -9.16
N GLU A 90 12.37 16.58 -8.09
CA GLU A 90 12.24 15.48 -7.12
C GLU A 90 13.61 14.97 -6.62
N SER A 91 14.50 15.88 -6.23
CA SER A 91 15.89 15.60 -5.80
C SER A 91 16.74 14.87 -6.85
N GLY A 92 16.45 15.09 -8.14
CA GLY A 92 17.13 14.42 -9.26
C GLY A 92 16.69 12.98 -9.51
N LEU A 93 15.64 12.50 -8.82
CA LEU A 93 15.19 11.11 -8.92
C LEU A 93 14.09 10.91 -9.97
N ARG A 94 13.28 11.95 -10.21
CA ARG A 94 12.16 11.89 -11.16
C ARG A 94 12.02 13.25 -11.88
N PRO A 95 12.78 13.45 -12.96
CA PRO A 95 12.72 14.67 -13.76
C PRO A 95 11.34 14.95 -14.36
N GLY A 96 11.01 16.23 -14.48
CA GLY A 96 9.78 16.75 -15.10
C GLY A 96 9.11 17.76 -14.18
N THR A 97 8.56 18.83 -14.75
CA THR A 97 7.85 19.87 -13.98
C THR A 97 6.76 19.24 -13.12
N GLU A 98 6.77 19.55 -11.83
CA GLU A 98 5.90 18.95 -10.85
C GLU A 98 4.43 19.33 -11.13
N ASN A 99 3.55 18.34 -11.18
CA ASN A 99 2.12 18.59 -11.35
C ASN A 99 1.49 19.00 -10.00
N ILE A 100 1.74 20.25 -9.61
CA ILE A 100 1.34 20.81 -8.31
C ILE A 100 -0.14 20.58 -7.99
N PRO A 101 -1.11 20.85 -8.88
CA PRO A 101 -2.53 20.61 -8.58
C PRO A 101 -2.82 19.14 -8.23
N TYR A 102 -2.17 18.20 -8.91
CA TYR A 102 -2.39 16.76 -8.67
C TYR A 102 -1.70 16.32 -7.38
N ILE A 103 -0.52 16.86 -7.06
CA ILE A 103 0.19 16.61 -5.80
C ILE A 103 -0.66 17.10 -4.62
N PHE A 104 -1.24 18.30 -4.70
CA PHE A 104 -2.19 18.80 -3.71
C PHE A 104 -3.44 17.91 -3.59
N GLY A 105 -3.99 17.47 -4.73
CA GLY A 105 -5.13 16.55 -4.75
C GLY A 105 -4.83 15.21 -4.09
N LEU A 106 -3.63 14.65 -4.30
CA LEU A 106 -3.17 13.45 -3.61
C LEU A 106 -3.12 13.68 -2.10
N ALA A 107 -2.46 14.76 -1.66
CA ALA A 107 -2.31 15.08 -0.24
C ALA A 107 -3.68 15.23 0.44
N LYS A 108 -4.60 15.97 -0.17
CA LYS A 108 -5.94 16.19 0.39
C LYS A 108 -6.77 14.90 0.43
N ALA A 109 -6.71 14.08 -0.61
CA ALA A 109 -7.41 12.80 -0.62
C ALA A 109 -6.89 11.86 0.47
N LEU A 110 -5.57 11.84 0.71
CA LEU A 110 -4.97 11.02 1.76
C LEU A 110 -5.35 11.51 3.16
N GLU A 111 -5.35 12.84 3.39
CA GLU A 111 -5.80 13.46 4.64
C GLU A 111 -7.25 13.06 4.98
N ILE A 112 -8.18 13.26 4.03
CA ILE A 112 -9.60 12.92 4.19
C ILE A 112 -9.78 11.42 4.44
N SER A 113 -9.08 10.59 3.67
CA SER A 113 -9.18 9.13 3.80
C SER A 113 -8.70 8.67 5.17
N ASN A 114 -7.55 9.16 5.63
CA ASN A 114 -6.99 8.83 6.94
C ASN A 114 -7.89 9.22 8.11
N ALA A 115 -8.56 10.37 8.04
CA ALA A 115 -9.52 10.80 9.06
C ALA A 115 -10.74 9.86 9.15
N LYS A 116 -11.10 9.20 8.05
CA LYS A 116 -12.29 8.34 7.93
C LYS A 116 -12.01 6.83 8.00
N ILE A 117 -10.76 6.40 8.13
CA ILE A 117 -10.36 4.97 8.09
C ILE A 117 -11.24 4.10 8.99
N LYS A 118 -11.41 4.46 10.26
CA LYS A 118 -12.13 3.63 11.24
C LYS A 118 -13.60 3.44 10.86
N GLU A 119 -14.28 4.55 10.55
CA GLU A 119 -15.70 4.55 10.16
C GLU A 119 -15.90 3.81 8.84
N HIS A 120 -15.07 4.11 7.84
CA HIS A 120 -15.14 3.50 6.53
C HIS A 120 -14.93 1.98 6.60
N ASN A 121 -13.91 1.52 7.32
CA ASN A 121 -13.60 0.10 7.45
C ASN A 121 -14.72 -0.65 8.17
N LYS A 122 -15.30 -0.08 9.24
CA LYS A 122 -16.45 -0.68 9.92
C LYS A 122 -17.62 -0.88 8.98
N ARG A 123 -17.98 0.14 8.20
CA ARG A 123 -19.09 0.10 7.24
C ARG A 123 -18.83 -0.91 6.11
N VAL A 124 -17.64 -0.86 5.50
CA VAL A 124 -17.29 -1.75 4.39
C VAL A 124 -17.17 -3.20 4.84
N PHE A 125 -16.65 -3.45 6.03
CA PHE A 125 -16.62 -4.79 6.61
C PHE A 125 -18.03 -5.36 6.74
N ALA A 126 -18.98 -4.63 7.34
CA ALA A 126 -20.35 -5.10 7.47
C ALA A 126 -21.02 -5.40 6.11
N LEU A 127 -20.79 -4.55 5.11
CA LEU A 127 -21.29 -4.79 3.75
C LEU A 127 -20.65 -6.02 3.10
N ARG A 128 -19.34 -6.21 3.30
CA ARG A 128 -18.61 -7.38 2.78
C ARG A 128 -19.11 -8.67 3.40
N GLU A 129 -19.32 -8.70 4.72
CA GLU A 129 -19.84 -9.90 5.40
C GLU A 129 -21.26 -10.23 4.93
N LYS A 130 -22.13 -9.21 4.80
CA LYS A 130 -23.48 -9.40 4.25
C LYS A 130 -23.46 -9.98 2.83
N LEU A 131 -22.59 -9.46 1.96
CA LEU A 131 -22.42 -9.97 0.59
C LEU A 131 -21.92 -11.42 0.60
N LYS A 132 -20.88 -11.70 1.39
CA LYS A 132 -20.26 -13.01 1.52
C LYS A 132 -21.28 -14.07 1.97
N GLU A 133 -22.00 -13.79 3.06
CA GLU A 133 -23.03 -14.70 3.59
C GLU A 133 -24.18 -14.90 2.61
N GLY A 134 -24.64 -13.83 1.95
CA GLY A 134 -25.67 -13.93 0.92
C GLY A 134 -25.27 -14.85 -0.24
N ILE A 135 -24.03 -14.73 -0.73
CA ILE A 135 -23.52 -15.59 -1.81
C ILE A 135 -23.40 -17.04 -1.34
N LEU A 136 -22.77 -17.28 -0.18
CA LEU A 136 -22.55 -18.64 0.34
C LEU A 136 -23.86 -19.39 0.62
N ASN A 137 -24.93 -18.67 0.98
CA ASN A 137 -26.23 -19.29 1.25
C ASN A 137 -27.04 -19.55 -0.04
N ALA A 138 -26.80 -18.78 -1.10
CA ALA A 138 -27.61 -18.83 -2.32
C ALA A 138 -27.00 -19.70 -3.43
N VAL A 139 -25.67 -19.86 -3.44
CA VAL A 139 -24.96 -20.52 -4.53
C VAL A 139 -24.13 -21.69 -3.98
N PRO A 140 -24.37 -22.93 -4.43
CA PRO A 140 -23.56 -24.08 -4.03
C PRO A 140 -22.15 -23.99 -4.63
N GLU A 141 -21.20 -24.71 -4.02
CA GLU A 141 -19.82 -24.87 -4.53
C GLU A 141 -19.02 -23.55 -4.67
N VAL A 142 -19.32 -22.55 -3.85
CA VAL A 142 -18.56 -21.29 -3.81
C VAL A 142 -17.32 -21.42 -2.93
N ILE A 143 -16.17 -20.99 -3.47
CA ILE A 143 -14.90 -20.91 -2.76
C ILE A 143 -14.50 -19.45 -2.58
N ILE A 144 -14.08 -19.11 -1.36
CA ILE A 144 -13.50 -17.79 -1.05
C ILE A 144 -11.99 -17.88 -1.12
N ASN A 145 -11.37 -17.04 -1.96
CA ASN A 145 -9.93 -16.94 -2.08
C ASN A 145 -9.37 -15.83 -1.18
N GLY A 146 -8.20 -16.06 -0.57
CA GLY A 146 -7.48 -15.08 0.27
C GLY A 146 -7.27 -15.53 1.71
N SER A 147 -6.82 -14.59 2.57
CA SER A 147 -6.59 -14.84 4.00
C SER A 147 -7.91 -15.18 4.72
N GLY A 148 -7.97 -16.35 5.37
CA GLY A 148 -9.19 -16.88 6.00
C GLY A 148 -9.92 -17.93 5.16
N GLN A 149 -9.22 -18.58 4.22
CA GLN A 149 -9.72 -19.68 3.41
C GLN A 149 -10.39 -20.75 4.29
N GLN A 150 -11.70 -20.89 4.16
CA GLN A 150 -12.45 -22.06 4.61
C GLN A 150 -13.09 -22.66 3.37
N SER A 151 -12.56 -23.79 2.89
CA SER A 151 -13.25 -24.62 1.91
C SER A 151 -14.37 -25.36 2.61
N ARG A 152 -15.62 -25.15 2.20
CA ARG A 152 -16.69 -26.10 2.49
C ARG A 152 -16.77 -27.07 1.31
N PHE A 153 -16.49 -28.35 1.58
CA PHE A 153 -16.94 -29.46 0.73
C PHE A 153 -18.32 -29.89 1.23
#